data_AF-A0A924CP65-F1
#
_entry.id   AF-A0A924CP65-F1
#
_cell.length_a   1.000
_cell.length_b   1.000
_cell.length_c   1.000
_cell.angle_alpha   90.00
_cell.angle_beta   90.00
_cell.angle_gamma   90.00
#
_symmetry.space_group_name_H-M   'P 1'
#
loop_
_entity.id
_entity.type
_entity.pdbx_description
1 polymer ?
#
loop_
_entity_poly.entity_id
_entity_poly.type
_entity_poly.pdbx_seq_one_letter_code
_entity_poly.pdbx_strand_id
1 'polypeptide(L)'
;MAFNLVNATMEESLFRGLLLTHLAVIMSRMRANVFQSVLFGFWHIVWPLRAIYDGKMTLGAAMSFGAGYIFVATMMGFVWGCFFIWFRSLWVSILAHALQNAALNVFHITTAAGASGMALFTTLEVFVFLALLPLVRWLSKRWRS
;
A
#
# COMPACT_ATOMS: atom_id res chain seq x y z
N MET A 1 4.94 7.04 15.69
CA MET A 1 3.72 7.60 15.04
C MET A 1 4.04 8.74 14.08
N ALA A 2 4.73 9.81 14.50
CA ALA A 2 5.02 10.97 13.63
C ALA A 2 5.74 10.59 12.31
N PHE A 3 6.77 9.74 12.36
CA PHE A 3 7.47 9.29 11.15
C PHE A 3 6.56 8.54 10.16
N ASN A 4 5.70 7.63 10.65
CA ASN A 4 4.75 6.91 9.80
C ASN A 4 3.75 7.86 9.12
N LEU A 5 3.30 8.89 9.85
CA LEU A 5 2.39 9.90 9.31
C LEU A 5 3.08 10.75 8.24
N VAL A 6 4.33 11.19 8.47
CA VAL A 6 5.10 11.95 7.47
C VAL A 6 5.33 11.10 6.23
N ASN A 7 5.78 9.85 6.40
CA ASN A 7 6.00 8.92 5.29
C ASN A 7 4.70 8.71 4.47
N ALA A 8 3.61 8.35 5.15
CA ALA A 8 2.32 8.17 4.51
C ALA A 8 1.85 9.46 3.82
N THR A 9 2.04 10.63 4.43
CA THR A 9 1.68 11.91 3.82
C THR A 9 2.46 12.14 2.52
N MET A 10 3.78 11.91 2.52
CA MET A 10 4.61 12.08 1.33
C MET A 10 4.18 11.13 0.21
N GLU A 11 4.03 9.84 0.52
CA GLU A 11 3.66 8.83 -0.47
C GLU A 11 2.24 9.04 -1.00
N GLU A 12 1.24 9.24 -0.13
CA GLU A 12 -0.13 9.46 -0.58
C GLU A 12 -0.28 10.75 -1.38
N SER A 13 0.43 11.83 -0.99
CA SER A 13 0.41 13.08 -1.74
C SER A 13 0.97 12.91 -3.15
N LEU A 14 2.08 12.16 -3.30
CA LEU A 14 2.66 11.88 -4.61
C LEU A 14 1.76 10.98 -5.46
N PHE A 15 1.33 9.84 -4.93
CA PHE A 15 0.65 8.83 -5.74
C PHE A 15 -0.84 9.11 -5.93
N ARG A 16 -1.55 9.58 -4.90
CA ARG A 16 -3.01 9.78 -4.92
C ARG A 16 -3.35 11.25 -5.11
N GLY A 17 -2.59 12.14 -4.47
CA GLY A 17 -2.74 13.58 -4.62
C GLY A 17 -2.34 14.08 -6.01
N LEU A 18 -1.16 13.73 -6.49
CA LEU A 18 -0.62 14.20 -7.78
C LEU A 18 -0.85 13.20 -8.92
N LEU A 19 -0.28 12.00 -8.84
CA LEU A 19 -0.26 11.07 -9.97
C LEU A 19 -1.67 10.59 -10.38
N LEU A 20 -2.47 10.10 -9.42
CA LEU A 20 -3.84 9.63 -9.69
C LEU A 20 -4.71 10.77 -10.26
N THR A 21 -4.64 11.98 -9.69
CA THR A 21 -5.47 13.11 -10.15
C THR A 21 -5.12 13.53 -11.57
N HIS A 22 -3.84 13.55 -11.94
CA HIS A 22 -3.39 13.85 -13.31
C HIS A 22 -3.80 12.75 -14.29
N LEU A 23 -3.61 11.48 -13.93
CA LEU A 23 -4.07 10.37 -14.78
C LEU A 23 -5.59 10.40 -14.96
N ALA A 24 -6.35 10.79 -13.94
CA ALA A 24 -7.81 10.88 -14.01
C ALA A 24 -8.34 11.97 -14.97
N VAL A 25 -7.47 12.85 -15.50
CA VAL A 25 -7.83 13.80 -16.57
C VAL A 25 -7.96 13.08 -17.92
N ILE A 26 -7.16 12.03 -18.15
CA ILE A 26 -7.07 11.34 -19.46
C ILE A 26 -7.64 9.92 -19.45
N MET A 27 -7.97 9.36 -18.28
CA MET A 27 -8.62 8.05 -18.16
C MET A 27 -9.62 8.02 -17.00
N SER A 28 -10.46 6.98 -16.95
CA SER A 28 -11.41 6.85 -15.83
C SER A 28 -10.67 6.69 -14.50
N ARG A 29 -11.24 7.23 -13.41
CA ARG A 29 -10.62 7.21 -12.08
C ARG A 29 -10.16 5.82 -11.64
N MET A 30 -10.92 4.77 -11.98
CA MET A 30 -10.52 3.40 -11.65
C MET A 30 -9.36 2.89 -12.51
N ARG A 31 -9.29 3.25 -13.80
CA ARG A 31 -8.13 2.93 -14.65
C ARG A 31 -6.88 3.68 -14.19
N ALA A 32 -7.03 4.96 -13.84
CA ALA A 32 -5.98 5.75 -13.21
C ALA A 32 -5.50 5.12 -11.90
N ASN A 33 -6.44 4.60 -11.09
CA ASN A 33 -6.12 3.91 -9.84
C ASN A 33 -5.27 2.65 -10.06
N VAL A 34 -5.62 1.83 -11.05
CA VAL A 34 -4.84 0.63 -11.39
C VAL A 34 -3.43 1.02 -11.85
N PHE A 35 -3.32 2.04 -12.71
CA PHE A 35 -2.02 2.46 -13.22
C PHE A 35 -1.11 3.03 -12.12
N GLN A 36 -1.63 3.95 -11.28
CA GLN A 36 -0.85 4.48 -10.17
C GLN A 36 -0.46 3.39 -9.17
N SER A 37 -1.33 2.40 -8.92
CA SER A 37 -1.02 1.36 -7.93
C SER A 37 0.08 0.43 -8.40
N VAL A 38 0.15 0.15 -9.71
CA VAL A 38 1.27 -0.63 -10.28
C VAL A 38 2.58 0.15 -10.14
N LEU A 39 2.57 1.45 -10.47
CA LEU A 39 3.75 2.30 -10.27
C LEU A 39 4.15 2.40 -8.80
N PHE A 40 3.18 2.47 -7.89
CA PHE A 40 3.41 2.41 -6.46
C PHE A 40 4.07 1.09 -6.03
N GLY A 41 3.66 -0.05 -6.60
CA GLY A 41 4.36 -1.32 -6.39
C GLY A 41 5.82 -1.25 -6.82
N PHE A 42 6.08 -0.82 -8.06
CA PHE A 42 7.44 -0.73 -8.60
C PHE A 42 8.33 0.29 -7.88
N TRP A 43 7.77 1.37 -7.35
CA TRP A 43 8.48 2.34 -6.51
C TRP A 43 9.25 1.67 -5.37
N HIS A 44 8.71 0.57 -4.84
CA HIS A 44 9.28 -0.15 -3.71
C HIS A 44 10.43 -1.10 -4.08
N ILE A 45 10.81 -1.21 -5.35
CA ILE A 45 11.96 -2.01 -5.78
C ILE A 45 13.28 -1.54 -5.13
N VAL A 46 13.32 -0.30 -4.64
CA VAL A 46 14.48 0.23 -3.90
C VAL A 46 14.85 -0.63 -2.68
N TRP A 47 13.88 -1.28 -2.02
CA TRP A 47 14.12 -2.08 -0.83
C TRP A 47 14.94 -3.35 -1.09
N PRO A 48 14.55 -4.26 -2.01
CA PRO A 48 15.39 -5.41 -2.36
C PRO A 48 16.75 -4.99 -2.94
N LEU A 49 16.80 -3.92 -3.75
CA LEU A 49 18.07 -3.43 -4.31
C LEU A 49 19.02 -2.94 -3.22
N ARG A 50 18.51 -2.20 -2.23
CA ARG A 50 19.28 -1.77 -1.06
C ARG A 50 19.77 -2.96 -0.23
N ALA A 51 18.93 -3.98 -0.06
CA ALA A 51 19.31 -5.18 0.69
C ALA A 51 20.43 -5.98 0.01
N ILE A 52 20.46 -6.02 -1.32
CA ILE A 52 21.61 -6.57 -2.08
C ILE A 52 22.85 -5.72 -1.84
N TYR A 53 22.73 -4.39 -1.99
CA TYR A 53 23.86 -3.46 -1.82
C TYR A 53 24.47 -3.53 -0.41
N ASP A 54 23.64 -3.66 0.62
CA ASP A 54 24.06 -3.82 2.01
C ASP A 54 24.61 -5.23 2.33
N GLY A 55 24.64 -6.16 1.36
CA GLY A 55 25.06 -7.55 1.57
C GLY A 55 24.10 -8.39 2.42
N LYS A 56 22.86 -7.94 2.62
CA LYS A 56 21.84 -8.59 3.46
C LYS A 56 21.02 -9.65 2.73
N MET A 57 20.99 -9.60 1.39
CA MET A 57 20.25 -10.55 0.56
C MET A 57 21.09 -10.98 -0.65
N THR A 58 21.00 -12.25 -1.01
CA THR A 58 21.47 -12.73 -2.32
C THR A 58 20.57 -12.21 -3.43
N LEU A 59 21.06 -12.19 -4.67
CA LEU A 59 20.25 -11.78 -5.83
C LEU A 59 18.96 -12.60 -5.93
N GLY A 60 19.03 -13.92 -5.78
CA GLY A 60 17.86 -14.79 -5.83
C GLY A 60 16.83 -14.48 -4.74
N ALA A 61 17.29 -14.30 -3.49
CA ALA A 61 16.41 -13.93 -2.39
C ALA A 61 15.75 -12.56 -2.59
N ALA A 62 16.51 -11.58 -3.09
CA ALA A 62 16.02 -10.24 -3.38
C ALA A 62 15.01 -10.21 -4.53
N MET A 63 15.18 -11.06 -5.56
CA MET A 63 14.19 -11.22 -6.64
C MET A 63 12.87 -11.76 -6.10
N SER A 64 12.91 -12.83 -5.31
CA SER A 64 11.70 -13.42 -4.71
C SER A 64 11.01 -12.46 -3.74
N PHE A 65 11.77 -11.82 -2.83
CA PHE A 65 11.26 -10.82 -1.91
C PHE A 65 10.68 -9.62 -2.66
N GLY A 66 11.41 -9.10 -3.65
CA GLY A 66 11.01 -7.95 -4.44
C GLY A 66 9.72 -8.20 -5.22
N ALA A 67 9.58 -9.36 -5.86
CA ALA A 67 8.35 -9.72 -6.58
C ALA A 67 7.14 -9.77 -5.63
N GLY A 68 7.29 -10.42 -4.46
CA GLY A 68 6.21 -10.47 -3.46
C GLY A 68 5.88 -9.08 -2.90
N TYR A 69 6.88 -8.27 -2.63
CA TYR A 69 6.70 -6.93 -2.08
C TYR A 69 6.04 -5.97 -3.09
N ILE A 70 6.47 -5.98 -4.36
CA ILE A 70 5.84 -5.22 -5.45
C ILE A 70 4.37 -5.62 -5.60
N PHE A 71 4.07 -6.92 -5.54
CA PHE A 71 2.70 -7.43 -5.64
C PHE A 71 1.82 -6.91 -4.50
N VAL A 72 2.24 -7.10 -3.24
CA VAL A 72 1.47 -6.65 -2.06
C VAL A 72 1.32 -5.12 -2.05
N ALA A 73 2.39 -4.37 -2.33
CA ALA A 73 2.36 -2.91 -2.40
C ALA A 73 1.41 -2.43 -3.51
N THR A 74 1.40 -3.08 -4.68
CA THR A 74 0.45 -2.77 -5.75
C THR A 74 -0.99 -2.95 -5.28
N MET A 75 -1.31 -4.08 -4.65
CA MET A 75 -2.66 -4.37 -4.19
C MET A 75 -3.12 -3.39 -3.10
N MET A 76 -2.26 -3.11 -2.12
CA MET A 76 -2.60 -2.17 -1.05
C MET A 76 -2.71 -0.74 -1.60
N GLY A 77 -1.83 -0.40 -2.53
CA GLY A 77 -1.87 0.89 -3.19
C GLY A 77 -3.12 1.12 -4.04
N PHE A 78 -3.73 0.05 -4.55
CA PHE A 78 -5.04 0.09 -5.20
C PHE A 78 -6.17 0.31 -4.17
N VAL A 79 -6.13 -0.37 -3.02
CA VAL A 79 -7.09 -0.20 -1.91
C VAL A 79 -7.11 1.26 -1.44
N TRP A 80 -5.95 1.85 -1.15
CA TRP A 80 -5.87 3.24 -0.70
C TRP A 80 -6.30 4.24 -1.76
N GLY A 81 -6.04 3.95 -3.04
CA GLY A 81 -6.58 4.78 -4.12
C GLY A 81 -8.10 4.64 -4.28
N CYS A 82 -8.70 3.48 -3.98
CA CYS A 82 -10.15 3.35 -3.86
C CYS A 82 -10.69 4.23 -2.73
N PHE A 83 -10.03 4.26 -1.57
CA PHE A 83 -10.42 5.14 -0.46
C PHE A 83 -10.38 6.61 -0.89
N PHE A 84 -9.30 7.04 -1.54
CA PHE A 84 -9.19 8.40 -2.06
C PHE A 84 -10.33 8.74 -3.03
N ILE A 85 -10.61 7.87 -4.02
CA ILE A 85 -11.64 8.10 -5.02
C ILE A 85 -13.04 8.14 -4.39
N TRP A 86 -13.31 7.23 -3.46
CA TRP A 86 -14.64 7.10 -2.88
C TRP A 86 -14.90 8.18 -1.85
N PHE A 87 -13.99 8.44 -0.90
CA PHE A 87 -14.19 9.45 0.13
C PHE A 87 -13.84 10.88 -0.32
N ARG A 88 -13.17 11.03 -1.48
CA ARG A 88 -12.70 12.32 -2.02
C ARG A 88 -11.84 13.11 -1.02
N SER A 89 -11.09 12.38 -0.20
CA SER A 89 -10.27 12.93 0.86
C SER A 89 -8.94 12.19 0.90
N LEU A 90 -7.85 12.94 0.80
CA LEU A 90 -6.50 12.38 0.91
C LEU A 90 -6.22 11.89 2.34
N TRP A 91 -6.84 12.51 3.34
CA TRP A 91 -6.68 12.14 4.75
C TRP A 91 -7.10 10.70 5.05
N VAL A 92 -8.13 10.17 4.37
CA VAL A 92 -8.55 8.78 4.59
C VAL A 92 -7.45 7.81 4.20
N SER A 93 -6.82 8.03 3.04
CA SER A 93 -5.70 7.21 2.57
C SER A 93 -4.46 7.41 3.44
N ILE A 94 -4.12 8.66 3.81
CA ILE A 94 -2.97 8.96 4.68
C ILE A 94 -3.12 8.26 6.03
N LEU A 95 -4.28 8.35 6.66
CA LEU A 95 -4.51 7.73 7.97
C LEU A 95 -4.50 6.21 7.90
N ALA A 96 -5.15 5.62 6.88
CA ALA A 96 -5.11 4.16 6.69
C ALA A 96 -3.68 3.65 6.49
N HIS A 97 -2.89 4.33 5.65
CA HIS A 97 -1.49 4.00 5.41
C HIS A 97 -0.63 4.20 6.66
N ALA A 98 -0.74 5.35 7.34
CA ALA A 98 0.01 5.62 8.56
C ALA A 98 -0.28 4.61 9.68
N LEU A 99 -1.54 4.20 9.82
CA LEU A 99 -1.96 3.17 10.78
C LEU A 99 -1.42 1.79 10.41
N GLN A 100 -1.43 1.41 9.12
CA GLN A 100 -0.80 0.17 8.68
C GLN A 100 0.69 0.19 9.00
N ASN A 101 1.41 1.24 8.61
CA ASN A 101 2.84 1.37 8.91
C ASN A 101 3.12 1.34 10.42
N ALA A 102 2.24 1.94 11.24
CA ALA A 102 2.33 1.85 12.68
C ALA A 102 2.14 0.41 13.19
N ALA A 103 1.15 -0.32 12.68
CA ALA A 103 0.93 -1.71 13.05
C ALA A 103 2.16 -2.57 12.71
N LEU A 104 2.69 -2.43 11.50
CA LEU A 104 3.87 -3.21 11.06
C LEU A 104 5.14 -2.89 11.84
N ASN A 105 5.30 -1.64 12.31
CA ASN A 105 6.47 -1.22 13.08
C ASN A 105 6.35 -1.51 14.58
N VAL A 106 5.13 -1.62 15.13
CA VAL A 106 4.88 -1.86 16.56
C VAL A 106 4.75 -3.35 16.87
N PHE A 107 4.08 -4.11 16.00
CA PHE A 107 3.86 -5.53 16.24
C PHE A 107 4.99 -6.37 15.67
N HIS A 108 5.54 -7.23 16.52
CA HIS A 108 6.42 -8.29 16.09
C HIS A 108 5.61 -9.57 15.90
N ILE A 109 5.37 -9.97 14.65
CA ILE A 109 4.57 -11.15 14.31
C ILE A 109 5.51 -12.28 13.93
N THR A 110 5.42 -13.39 14.65
CA THR A 110 6.22 -14.61 14.41
C THR A 110 5.31 -15.83 14.27
N THR A 111 5.77 -16.82 13.50
CA THR A 111 5.12 -18.14 13.44
C THR A 111 5.38 -18.91 14.74
N ALA A 112 4.61 -19.99 14.96
CA ALA A 112 4.86 -20.89 16.09
C ALA A 112 6.27 -21.52 16.05
N ALA A 113 6.88 -21.60 14.87
CA ALA A 113 8.25 -22.07 14.67
C ALA A 113 9.32 -20.97 14.84
N GLY A 114 8.94 -19.75 15.23
CA GLY A 114 9.85 -18.62 15.46
C GLY A 114 10.30 -17.86 14.21
N ALA A 115 9.82 -18.21 13.02
CA ALA A 115 10.11 -17.46 11.80
C ALA A 115 9.30 -16.15 11.74
N SER A 116 9.80 -15.14 11.03
CA SER A 116 9.06 -13.89 10.82
C SER A 116 7.74 -14.16 10.09
N GLY A 117 6.63 -13.80 10.72
CA GLY A 117 5.28 -13.90 10.16
C GLY A 117 4.84 -12.65 9.40
N MET A 118 5.68 -11.63 9.32
CA MET A 118 5.31 -10.32 8.78
C MET A 118 4.87 -10.37 7.31
N ALA A 119 5.55 -11.13 6.46
CA ALA A 119 5.18 -11.26 5.05
C ALA A 119 3.83 -11.98 4.87
N LEU A 120 3.54 -12.96 5.72
CA LEU A 120 2.23 -13.64 5.73
C LEU A 120 1.14 -12.68 6.20
N PHE A 121 1.39 -11.93 7.28
CA PHE A 121 0.45 -10.96 7.82
C PHE A 121 0.07 -9.89 6.79
N THR A 122 1.04 -9.23 6.16
CA THR A 122 0.78 -8.18 5.16
C THR A 122 0.04 -8.72 3.94
N THR A 123 0.35 -9.95 3.53
CA THR A 123 -0.35 -10.62 2.43
C THR A 123 -1.81 -10.91 2.80
N LEU A 124 -2.07 -11.47 3.98
CA LEU A 124 -3.45 -11.71 4.42
C LEU A 124 -4.23 -10.42 4.61
N GLU A 125 -3.60 -9.39 5.18
CA GLU A 125 -4.17 -8.07 5.38
C GLU A 125 -4.67 -7.48 4.05
N VAL A 126 -3.86 -7.53 2.98
CA VAL A 126 -4.29 -6.96 1.70
C VAL A 126 -5.49 -7.69 1.11
N PHE A 127 -5.56 -9.02 1.23
CA PHE A 127 -6.73 -9.78 0.80
C PHE A 127 -7.98 -9.44 1.62
N VAL A 128 -7.85 -9.23 2.93
CA VAL A 128 -8.95 -8.79 3.78
C VAL A 128 -9.45 -7.41 3.33
N PHE A 129 -8.57 -6.44 3.12
CA PHE A 129 -8.97 -5.12 2.64
C PHE A 129 -9.67 -5.17 1.28
N LEU A 130 -9.16 -5.99 0.35
CA LEU A 130 -9.79 -6.21 -0.95
C LEU A 130 -11.18 -6.81 -0.81
N ALA A 131 -11.35 -7.82 0.04
CA ALA A 131 -12.65 -8.44 0.31
C ALA A 131 -13.65 -7.46 0.95
N LEU A 132 -13.18 -6.50 1.74
CA LEU A 132 -14.01 -5.48 2.39
C LEU A 132 -14.33 -4.27 1.49
N LEU A 133 -13.70 -4.13 0.32
CA LEU A 133 -13.93 -3.00 -0.58
C LEU A 133 -15.42 -2.76 -0.95
N PRO A 134 -16.26 -3.78 -1.22
CA PRO A 134 -17.68 -3.56 -1.49
C PRO A 134 -18.42 -2.91 -0.31
N LEU A 135 -18.11 -3.35 0.91
CA LEU A 135 -18.67 -2.80 2.15
C LEU A 135 -18.21 -1.35 2.35
N VAL A 136 -16.91 -1.08 2.21
CA VAL A 136 -16.35 0.27 2.35
C VAL A 136 -16.95 1.21 1.31
N ARG A 137 -17.11 0.75 0.06
CA ARG A 137 -17.76 1.52 -1.00
C ARG A 137 -19.20 1.88 -0.63
N TRP A 138 -19.95 0.93 -0.09
CA TRP A 138 -21.32 1.17 0.38
C TRP A 138 -21.38 2.18 1.52
N LEU A 139 -20.52 2.04 2.53
CA LEU A 139 -20.40 3.00 3.64
C LEU A 139 -20.08 4.41 3.14
N SER A 140 -19.17 4.53 2.17
CA SER A 140 -18.81 5.84 1.61
C SER A 140 -20.00 6.58 1.00
N LYS A 141 -20.97 5.86 0.40
CA LYS A 141 -22.17 6.46 -0.18
C LYS A 141 -23.09 7.02 0.89
N ARG A 142 -23.22 6.33 2.03
CA ARG A 142 -24.06 6.76 3.17
C ARG A 142 -23.54 8.00 3.88
N TRP A 143 -22.22 8.20 3.93
CA TRP A 143 -21.63 9.41 4.51
C TRP A 143 -21.93 10.68 3.67
N ARG A 144 -22.40 10.51 2.43
CA ARG A 144 -22.67 11.61 1.49
C ARG A 144 -24.16 11.90 1.26
N SER A 145 -25.05 11.13 1.88
CA SER A 145 -26.50 11.39 1.90
C SER A 145 -26.87 12.17 3.15
#